data_AF-A0A834SKR0-F1
#
_entry.id   AF-A0A834SKR0-F1
#
_cell.length_a   1.000
_cell.length_b   1.000
_cell.length_c   1.000
_cell.angle_alpha   90.00
_cell.angle_beta   90.00
_cell.angle_gamma   90.00
#
_symmetry.space_group_name_H-M   'P 1'
#
loop_
_entity.id
_entity.type
_entity.pdbx_description
1 polymer ?
#
loop_
_entity_poly.entity_id
_entity_poly.type
_entity_poly.pdbx_seq_one_letter_code
_entity_poly.pdbx_strand_id
1 'polypeptide(L)'
;MVTKTEDAHLNRLENQVDNGGGGVWEYLCLVRKLKLRRSEKVLKHGLSILNDPKKRSALGPDEWTLYEQVAVAAMDCQRLDVAKDCIKVLQKRFPESKRVGRLEAMLLEAKGSWDEAEKAYTSLLEDNPLDQIIHKRRVAMAKAQGNISGAIEWLNKYLEIFMADHDAWRELAEIYISLQM
;
A
#
# COMPACT_ATOMS: atom_id res chain seq x y z
N MET A 1 -1.42 18.04 -1.07
CA MET A 1 -0.90 18.65 0.17
C MET A 1 -2.04 18.66 1.18
N VAL A 2 -1.83 18.17 2.40
CA VAL A 2 -2.88 18.13 3.45
C VAL A 2 -3.12 19.56 3.95
N THR A 3 -4.38 19.97 4.06
CA THR A 3 -4.72 21.31 4.58
C THR A 3 -4.54 21.37 6.10
N LYS A 4 -4.31 22.58 6.65
CA LYS A 4 -4.17 22.77 8.12
C LYS A 4 -5.41 22.29 8.89
N THR A 5 -6.59 22.43 8.29
CA THR A 5 -7.87 21.99 8.86
C THR A 5 -7.98 20.47 8.87
N GLU A 6 -7.59 19.79 7.80
CA GLU A 6 -7.54 18.33 7.73
C GLU A 6 -6.54 17.74 8.73
N ASP A 7 -5.36 18.37 8.88
CA ASP A 7 -4.35 17.93 9.83
C ASP A 7 -4.82 18.08 11.28
N ALA A 8 -5.44 19.22 11.63
CA ALA A 8 -6.02 19.43 12.96
C ALA A 8 -7.16 18.44 13.27
N HIS A 9 -7.98 18.12 12.27
CA HIS A 9 -9.05 17.13 12.40
C HIS A 9 -8.48 15.71 12.57
N LEU A 10 -7.47 15.34 11.79
CA LEU A 10 -6.78 14.06 11.90
C LEU A 10 -6.18 13.88 13.29
N ASN A 11 -5.41 14.86 13.79
CA ASN A 11 -4.77 14.78 15.09
C ASN A 11 -5.79 14.68 16.24
N ARG A 12 -6.95 15.34 16.10
CA ARG A 12 -8.06 15.20 17.05
C ARG A 12 -8.63 13.78 17.06
N LEU A 13 -8.94 13.24 15.88
CA LEU A 13 -9.44 11.87 15.74
C LEU A 13 -8.43 10.84 16.23
N GLU A 14 -7.14 11.02 15.90
CA GLU A 14 -6.06 10.13 16.35
C GLU A 14 -6.00 10.06 17.88
N ASN A 15 -6.01 11.21 18.54
CA ASN A 15 -6.06 11.27 20.00
C ASN A 15 -7.34 10.64 20.57
N GLN A 16 -8.49 10.86 19.93
CA GLN A 16 -9.75 10.26 20.39
C GLN A 16 -9.71 8.74 20.31
N VAL A 17 -9.24 8.16 19.19
CA VAL A 17 -9.18 6.70 19.02
C VAL A 17 -8.15 6.06 19.94
N ASP A 18 -7.03 6.72 20.20
CA ASP A 18 -6.00 6.21 21.11
C ASP A 18 -6.47 6.16 22.56
N ASN A 19 -7.36 7.07 22.95
CA ASN A 19 -7.97 7.12 24.28
C ASN A 19 -9.31 6.37 24.37
N GLY A 20 -9.70 5.60 23.34
CA GLY A 20 -10.90 4.76 23.36
C GLY A 20 -12.22 5.53 23.17
N GLY A 21 -12.18 6.79 22.73
CA GLY A 21 -13.35 7.65 22.54
C GLY A 21 -14.23 7.34 21.32
N GLY A 22 -14.05 6.18 20.65
CA GLY A 22 -14.76 5.82 19.43
C GLY A 22 -14.20 6.48 18.16
N GLY A 23 -14.95 6.45 17.06
CA GLY A 23 -14.55 7.11 15.80
C GLY A 23 -13.47 6.39 14.99
N VAL A 24 -13.16 5.13 15.32
CA VAL A 24 -12.05 4.39 14.70
C VAL A 24 -12.17 4.31 13.18
N TRP A 25 -13.36 3.98 12.65
CA TRP A 25 -13.54 3.88 11.20
C TRP A 25 -13.40 5.24 10.49
N GLU A 26 -13.86 6.33 11.10
CA GLU A 26 -13.72 7.68 10.58
C GLU A 26 -12.23 8.08 10.49
N TYR A 27 -11.45 7.81 11.54
CA TYR A 27 -10.01 8.00 11.54
C TYR A 27 -9.33 7.21 10.42
N LEU A 28 -9.63 5.91 10.29
CA LEU A 28 -9.02 5.05 9.26
C LEU A 28 -9.37 5.51 7.84
N CYS A 29 -10.62 5.95 7.63
CA CYS A 29 -11.07 6.57 6.38
C CYS A 29 -10.29 7.85 6.05
N LEU A 30 -10.07 8.71 7.05
CA LEU A 30 -9.33 9.96 6.86
C LEU A 30 -7.86 9.71 6.55
N VAL A 31 -7.20 8.80 7.28
CA VAL A 31 -5.82 8.38 6.99
C VAL A 31 -5.69 7.88 5.54
N ARG A 32 -6.64 7.06 5.08
CA ARG A 32 -6.69 6.55 3.71
C ARG A 32 -6.92 7.65 2.69
N LYS A 33 -7.89 8.55 2.94
CA LYS A 33 -8.23 9.68 2.06
C LYS A 33 -7.04 10.61 1.86
N LEU A 34 -6.32 10.91 2.94
CA LEU A 34 -5.15 11.79 2.94
C LEU A 34 -3.86 11.08 2.49
N LYS A 35 -3.91 9.77 2.22
CA LYS A 35 -2.76 8.93 1.81
C LYS A 35 -1.59 9.01 2.80
N LEU A 36 -1.90 9.04 4.10
CA LEU A 36 -0.90 9.19 5.16
C LEU A 36 -0.36 7.84 5.62
N ARG A 37 0.96 7.78 5.83
CA ARG A 37 1.62 6.61 6.41
C ARG A 37 1.51 6.66 7.93
N ARG A 38 0.45 6.05 8.46
CA ARG A 38 0.17 5.86 9.91
C ARG A 38 0.06 4.37 10.24
N SER A 39 0.97 3.55 9.70
CA SER A 39 0.83 2.10 9.61
C SER A 39 0.66 1.42 10.96
N GLU A 40 1.38 1.83 12.00
CA GLU A 40 1.20 1.28 13.36
C GLU A 40 -0.21 1.55 13.92
N LYS A 41 -0.71 2.78 13.76
CA LYS A 41 -2.05 3.18 14.22
C LYS A 41 -3.14 2.47 13.42
N VAL A 42 -2.98 2.42 12.10
CA VAL A 42 -3.90 1.72 11.19
C VAL A 42 -3.96 0.24 11.53
N LEU A 43 -2.82 -0.40 11.78
CA LEU A 43 -2.75 -1.80 12.15
C LEU A 43 -3.45 -2.06 13.50
N LYS A 44 -3.08 -1.30 14.54
CA LYS A 44 -3.66 -1.43 15.89
C LYS A 44 -5.19 -1.27 15.85
N HIS A 45 -5.65 -0.16 15.29
CA HIS A 45 -7.05 0.21 15.34
C HIS A 45 -7.88 -0.58 14.34
N GLY A 46 -7.34 -0.91 13.16
CA GLY A 46 -7.99 -1.76 12.17
C GLY A 46 -8.20 -3.18 12.69
N LEU A 47 -7.20 -3.77 13.36
CA LEU A 47 -7.34 -5.08 14.02
C LEU A 47 -8.40 -5.05 15.12
N SER A 48 -8.55 -3.94 15.85
CA SER A 48 -9.60 -3.80 16.87
C SER A 48 -11.01 -3.92 16.29
N ILE A 49 -11.21 -3.50 15.04
CA ILE A 49 -12.48 -3.68 14.32
C ILE A 49 -12.57 -5.11 13.75
N LEU A 50 -11.52 -5.59 13.07
CA LEU A 50 -11.56 -6.90 12.40
C LEU A 50 -11.73 -8.09 13.36
N ASN A 51 -11.23 -7.96 14.60
CA ASN A 51 -11.32 -8.97 15.65
C ASN A 51 -12.66 -8.94 16.41
N ASP A 52 -13.48 -7.90 16.23
CA ASP A 52 -14.83 -7.80 16.79
C ASP A 52 -15.85 -8.07 15.68
N PRO A 53 -16.49 -9.27 15.66
CA PRO A 53 -17.42 -9.63 14.60
C PRO A 53 -18.56 -8.63 14.40
N LYS A 54 -19.05 -8.00 15.48
CA LYS A 54 -20.16 -7.04 15.42
C LYS A 54 -19.70 -5.74 14.76
N LYS A 55 -18.54 -5.21 15.17
CA LYS A 55 -17.97 -3.99 14.56
C LYS A 55 -17.59 -4.23 13.10
N ARG A 56 -16.98 -5.37 12.81
CA ARG A 56 -16.61 -5.76 11.45
C ARG A 56 -17.83 -5.85 10.55
N SER A 57 -18.88 -6.59 10.93
CA SER A 57 -20.09 -6.73 10.12
C SER A 57 -20.85 -5.42 9.94
N ALA A 58 -20.77 -4.51 10.92
CA ALA A 58 -21.41 -3.19 10.85
C ALA A 58 -20.81 -2.29 9.75
N LEU A 59 -19.61 -2.59 9.25
CA LEU A 59 -19.02 -1.87 8.11
C LEU A 59 -19.68 -2.24 6.77
N GLY A 60 -20.37 -3.39 6.70
CA GLY A 60 -20.94 -3.88 5.43
C GLY A 60 -19.85 -4.02 4.36
N PRO A 61 -20.04 -3.48 3.14
CA PRO A 61 -19.05 -3.58 2.05
C PRO A 61 -17.67 -2.97 2.38
N ASP A 62 -17.61 -2.04 3.33
CA ASP A 62 -16.36 -1.38 3.72
C ASP A 62 -15.41 -2.32 4.50
N GLU A 63 -15.90 -3.47 4.98
CA GLU A 63 -15.05 -4.45 5.67
C GLU A 63 -13.89 -4.92 4.80
N TRP A 64 -14.11 -5.07 3.48
CA TRP A 64 -13.07 -5.50 2.54
C TRP A 64 -11.99 -4.43 2.38
N THR A 65 -12.41 -3.16 2.29
CA THR A 65 -11.48 -2.03 2.27
C THR A 65 -10.65 -1.96 3.55
N LEU A 66 -11.24 -2.29 4.71
CA LEU A 66 -10.50 -2.38 5.96
C LEU A 66 -9.46 -3.51 5.94
N TYR A 67 -9.82 -4.72 5.46
CA TYR A 67 -8.85 -5.82 5.33
C TYR A 67 -7.65 -5.44 4.47
N GLU A 68 -7.86 -4.78 3.33
CA GLU A 68 -6.77 -4.33 2.48
C GLU A 68 -5.89 -3.28 3.18
N GLN A 69 -6.52 -2.31 3.84
CA GLN A 69 -5.82 -1.26 4.56
C GLN A 69 -4.98 -1.82 5.71
N VAL A 70 -5.52 -2.81 6.44
CA VAL A 70 -4.79 -3.54 7.50
C VAL A 70 -3.67 -4.39 6.91
N ALA A 71 -3.88 -5.07 5.78
CA ALA A 71 -2.84 -5.85 5.13
C ALA A 71 -1.62 -5.00 4.75
N VAL A 72 -1.84 -3.83 4.13
CA VAL A 72 -0.77 -2.90 3.78
C VAL A 72 -0.06 -2.36 5.03
N ALA A 73 -0.81 -1.94 6.04
CA ALA A 73 -0.23 -1.46 7.29
C ALA A 73 0.55 -2.55 8.04
N ALA A 74 0.10 -3.80 7.98
CA ALA A 74 0.77 -4.95 8.56
C ALA A 74 2.11 -5.24 7.88
N MET A 75 2.18 -5.16 6.55
CA MET A 75 3.45 -5.29 5.82
C MET A 75 4.45 -4.20 6.21
N ASP A 76 4.00 -2.95 6.30
CA ASP A 76 4.83 -1.82 6.77
C ASP A 76 5.37 -2.04 8.19
N CYS A 77 4.59 -2.69 9.07
CA CYS A 77 4.98 -2.98 10.44
C CYS A 77 5.67 -4.34 10.60
N GLN A 78 6.08 -5.00 9.51
CA GLN A 78 6.70 -6.33 9.52
C GLN A 78 5.86 -7.43 10.21
N ARG A 79 4.54 -7.24 10.25
CA ARG A 79 3.55 -8.22 10.73
C ARG A 79 2.99 -9.04 9.57
N LEU A 80 3.88 -9.79 8.92
CA LEU A 80 3.57 -10.53 7.68
C LEU A 80 2.55 -11.65 7.91
N ASP A 81 2.43 -12.15 9.13
CA ASP A 81 1.38 -13.07 9.59
C ASP A 81 -0.01 -12.45 9.39
N VAL A 82 -0.21 -11.24 9.93
CA VAL A 82 -1.48 -10.51 9.84
C VAL A 82 -1.81 -10.15 8.39
N ALA A 83 -0.80 -9.71 7.63
CA ALA A 83 -0.98 -9.39 6.21
C ALA A 83 -1.46 -10.62 5.42
N LYS A 84 -0.83 -11.78 5.63
CA LYS A 84 -1.20 -13.04 4.99
C LYS A 84 -2.62 -13.46 5.33
N ASP A 85 -3.03 -13.35 6.59
CA ASP A 85 -4.39 -13.71 7.02
C ASP A 85 -5.45 -12.79 6.40
N CYS A 86 -5.19 -11.47 6.37
CA CYS A 86 -6.10 -10.52 5.72
C CYS A 86 -6.24 -10.81 4.21
N ILE A 87 -5.13 -11.07 3.53
CA ILE A 87 -5.11 -11.41 2.10
C ILE A 87 -5.86 -12.73 1.85
N LYS A 88 -5.67 -13.75 2.69
CA LYS A 88 -6.38 -15.03 2.56
C LYS A 88 -7.91 -14.87 2.68
N VAL A 89 -8.37 -14.00 3.57
CA VAL A 89 -9.81 -13.67 3.69
C VAL A 89 -10.31 -12.99 2.42
N LEU A 90 -9.56 -12.02 1.89
CA LEU A 90 -9.90 -11.34 0.64
C LEU A 90 -9.92 -12.29 -0.55
N GLN A 91 -8.92 -13.16 -0.68
CA GLN A 91 -8.80 -14.13 -1.77
C GLN A 91 -9.95 -15.14 -1.76
N LYS A 92 -10.40 -15.59 -0.58
CA LYS A 92 -11.59 -16.44 -0.47
C LYS A 92 -12.86 -15.74 -0.98
N ARG A 93 -12.97 -14.43 -0.78
CA ARG A 93 -14.13 -13.64 -1.21
C ARG A 93 -14.05 -13.24 -2.68
N PHE A 94 -12.85 -12.96 -3.19
CA PHE A 94 -12.59 -12.40 -4.52
C PHE A 94 -11.41 -13.13 -5.21
N PRO A 95 -11.58 -14.41 -5.58
CA PRO A 95 -10.46 -15.27 -6.03
C PRO A 95 -9.75 -14.80 -7.30
N GLU A 96 -10.44 -14.09 -8.20
CA GLU A 96 -9.88 -13.60 -9.47
C GLU A 96 -9.53 -12.09 -9.42
N SER A 97 -9.54 -11.49 -8.22
CA SER A 97 -9.35 -10.06 -8.08
C SER A 97 -7.90 -9.65 -8.27
N LYS A 98 -7.63 -8.88 -9.32
CA LYS A 98 -6.31 -8.27 -9.56
C LYS A 98 -5.87 -7.34 -8.42
N ARG A 99 -6.83 -6.74 -7.71
CA ARG A 99 -6.55 -5.93 -6.51
C ARG A 99 -6.01 -6.79 -5.36
N VAL A 100 -6.51 -8.02 -5.20
CA VAL A 100 -5.98 -8.99 -4.23
C VAL A 100 -4.65 -9.56 -4.70
N GLY A 101 -4.51 -9.90 -5.99
CA GLY A 101 -3.24 -10.34 -6.57
C GLY A 101 -2.11 -9.32 -6.38
N ARG A 102 -2.40 -8.01 -6.46
CA ARG A 102 -1.42 -6.97 -6.13
C ARG A 102 -1.00 -7.00 -4.65
N LEU A 103 -1.91 -7.27 -3.71
CA LEU A 103 -1.57 -7.41 -2.29
C LEU A 103 -0.72 -8.66 -2.04
N GLU A 104 -0.97 -9.75 -2.76
CA GLU A 104 -0.14 -10.95 -2.73
C GLU A 104 1.29 -10.66 -3.24
N ALA A 105 1.42 -9.94 -4.35
CA ALA A 105 2.72 -9.51 -4.87
C ALA A 105 3.46 -8.58 -3.89
N MET A 106 2.77 -7.63 -3.28
CA MET A 106 3.34 -6.78 -2.22
C MET A 106 3.76 -7.59 -0.98
N LEU A 107 3.05 -8.67 -0.64
CA LEU A 107 3.44 -9.55 0.47
C LEU A 107 4.70 -10.37 0.13
N LEU A 108 4.86 -10.80 -1.13
CA LEU A 108 6.09 -11.44 -1.59
C LEU A 108 7.28 -10.48 -1.52
N GLU A 109 7.07 -9.23 -1.96
CA GLU A 109 8.04 -8.14 -1.83
C GLU A 109 8.44 -7.93 -0.35
N ALA A 110 7.46 -7.81 0.54
CA ALA A 110 7.70 -7.61 1.97
C ALA A 110 8.43 -8.77 2.66
N LYS A 111 8.36 -9.99 2.09
CA LYS A 111 9.12 -11.17 2.54
C LYS A 111 10.55 -11.23 2.00
N GLY A 112 10.89 -10.38 1.03
CA GLY A 112 12.14 -10.48 0.27
C GLY A 112 12.13 -11.58 -0.80
N SER A 113 10.96 -12.14 -1.15
CA SER A 113 10.80 -13.09 -2.26
C SER A 113 10.76 -12.35 -3.60
N TRP A 114 11.88 -11.72 -3.96
CA TRP A 114 11.99 -10.80 -5.08
C TRP A 114 11.58 -11.40 -6.43
N ASP A 115 12.06 -12.59 -6.75
CA ASP A 115 11.77 -13.26 -8.03
C ASP A 115 10.29 -13.62 -8.16
N GLU A 116 9.66 -14.02 -7.05
CA GLU A 116 8.24 -14.36 -7.01
C GLU A 116 7.38 -13.09 -7.14
N ALA A 117 7.77 -12.00 -6.47
CA ALA A 117 7.11 -10.70 -6.59
C ALA A 117 7.19 -10.16 -8.02
N GLU A 118 8.36 -10.25 -8.66
CA GLU A 118 8.55 -9.81 -10.04
C GLU A 118 7.70 -10.60 -11.04
N LYS A 119 7.62 -11.93 -10.88
CA LYS A 119 6.73 -12.79 -11.68
C LYS A 119 5.26 -12.39 -11.49
N ALA A 120 4.84 -12.16 -10.25
CA ALA A 120 3.48 -11.75 -9.94
C ALA A 120 3.14 -10.37 -10.55
N TYR A 121 4.03 -9.39 -10.42
CA TYR A 121 3.85 -8.07 -11.03
C TYR A 121 3.86 -8.13 -12.57
N THR A 122 4.70 -8.97 -13.17
CA THR A 122 4.73 -9.18 -14.63
C THR A 122 3.41 -9.76 -15.12
N SER A 123 2.90 -10.80 -14.47
CA SER A 123 1.59 -11.40 -14.83
C SER A 123 0.43 -10.40 -14.70
N LEU A 124 0.44 -9.56 -13.66
CA LEU A 124 -0.58 -8.51 -13.53
C LEU A 124 -0.49 -7.45 -14.63
N LEU A 125 0.70 -7.15 -15.15
CA LEU A 125 0.91 -6.23 -16.27
C LEU A 125 0.58 -6.85 -17.63
N GLU A 126 0.65 -8.18 -17.78
CA GLU A 126 0.13 -8.86 -18.99
C GLU A 126 -1.37 -8.61 -19.15
N ASP A 127 -2.12 -8.64 -18.03
CA ASP A 127 -3.56 -8.36 -18.03
C ASP A 127 -3.88 -6.87 -18.19
N ASN A 128 -3.10 -5.99 -17.54
CA ASN A 128 -3.26 -4.54 -17.64
C ASN A 128 -1.89 -3.83 -17.78
N PRO A 129 -1.40 -3.66 -19.03
CA PRO A 129 -0.10 -3.04 -19.28
C PRO A 129 0.03 -1.60 -18.79
N LEU A 130 -1.10 -0.92 -18.55
CA LEU A 130 -1.16 0.49 -18.16
C LEU A 130 -1.37 0.70 -16.65
N ASP A 131 -1.20 -0.34 -15.81
CA ASP A 131 -1.27 -0.18 -14.36
C ASP A 131 -0.03 0.57 -13.82
N GLN A 132 -0.16 1.89 -13.71
CA GLN A 132 0.88 2.78 -13.17
C GLN A 132 1.36 2.36 -11.77
N ILE A 133 0.48 1.79 -10.95
CA ILE A 133 0.83 1.41 -9.57
C ILE A 133 1.85 0.29 -9.61
N ILE A 134 1.65 -0.71 -10.48
CA ILE A 134 2.56 -1.86 -10.59
C ILE A 134 3.90 -1.44 -11.17
N HIS A 135 3.92 -0.59 -12.20
CA HIS A 135 5.17 -0.04 -12.73
C HIS A 135 5.98 0.69 -11.64
N LYS A 136 5.34 1.59 -10.88
CA LYS A 136 6.00 2.30 -9.77
C LYS A 136 6.47 1.35 -8.66
N ARG A 137 5.75 0.24 -8.40
CA ARG A 137 6.18 -0.78 -7.43
C ARG A 137 7.44 -1.51 -7.89
N ARG A 138 7.56 -1.89 -9.17
CA ARG A 138 8.77 -2.54 -9.69
C ARG A 138 10.01 -1.64 -9.60
N VAL A 139 9.85 -0.35 -9.86
CA VAL A 139 10.91 0.65 -9.60
C VAL A 139 11.31 0.65 -8.13
N ALA A 140 10.34 0.76 -7.21
CA ALA A 140 10.59 0.78 -5.78
C ALA A 140 11.28 -0.52 -5.28
N MET A 141 10.86 -1.67 -5.81
CA MET A 141 11.44 -2.97 -5.50
C MET A 141 12.89 -3.06 -5.97
N ALA A 142 13.20 -2.63 -7.20
CA ALA A 142 14.58 -2.59 -7.70
C ALA A 142 15.48 -1.70 -6.83
N LYS A 143 14.97 -0.53 -6.40
CA LYS A 143 15.67 0.34 -5.44
C LYS A 143 15.89 -0.35 -4.09
N ALA A 144 14.89 -1.04 -3.55
CA ALA A 144 14.99 -1.75 -2.27
C ALA A 144 16.04 -2.88 -2.29
N GLN A 145 16.28 -3.49 -3.45
CA GLN A 145 17.34 -4.49 -3.67
C GLN A 145 18.73 -3.87 -3.86
N GLY A 146 18.85 -2.54 -3.91
CA GLY A 146 20.08 -1.85 -4.31
C GLY A 146 20.40 -1.96 -5.80
N ASN A 147 19.50 -2.49 -6.62
CA ASN A 147 19.64 -2.59 -8.07
C ASN A 147 19.26 -1.26 -8.75
N ILE A 148 20.14 -0.26 -8.58
CA ILE A 148 19.91 1.10 -9.10
C ILE A 148 19.82 1.12 -10.63
N SER A 149 20.63 0.31 -11.33
CA SER A 149 20.55 0.20 -12.79
C SER A 149 19.20 -0.33 -13.25
N GLY A 150 18.66 -1.35 -12.58
CA GLY A 150 17.32 -1.86 -12.85
C GLY A 150 16.23 -0.83 -12.55
N ALA A 151 16.37 -0.06 -11.46
CA ALA A 151 15.43 1.02 -11.15
C ALA A 151 15.40 2.10 -12.25
N ILE A 152 16.57 2.48 -12.78
CA ILE A 152 16.68 3.41 -13.93
C ILE A 152 16.01 2.82 -15.17
N GLU A 153 16.29 1.55 -15.50
CA GLU A 153 15.67 0.88 -16.65
C GLU A 153 14.14 0.89 -16.54
N TRP A 154 13.60 0.51 -15.38
CA TRP A 154 12.15 0.51 -15.15
C TRP A 154 11.54 1.91 -15.17
N LEU A 155 12.23 2.93 -14.64
CA LEU A 155 11.77 4.31 -14.71
C LEU A 155 11.71 4.83 -16.15
N ASN A 156 12.71 4.53 -16.97
CA ASN A 156 12.69 4.90 -18.39
C ASN A 156 11.52 4.25 -19.11
N LYS A 157 11.33 2.92 -18.96
CA LYS A 157 10.17 2.21 -19.53
C LYS A 157 8.83 2.78 -19.06
N TYR A 158 8.73 3.14 -17.78
CA TYR A 158 7.54 3.80 -17.24
C TYR A 158 7.30 5.16 -17.90
N LEU A 159 8.33 5.99 -18.03
CA LEU A 159 8.25 7.34 -18.59
C LEU A 159 7.99 7.36 -20.10
N GLU A 160 8.36 6.31 -20.84
CA GLU A 160 7.95 6.11 -22.23
C GLU A 160 6.42 6.01 -22.38
N ILE A 161 5.74 5.45 -21.37
CA ILE A 161 4.27 5.28 -21.36
C ILE A 161 3.58 6.49 -20.70
N PHE A 162 4.18 7.02 -19.62
CA PHE A 162 3.58 8.04 -18.76
C PHE A 162 4.42 9.33 -18.71
N MET A 163 4.71 9.88 -19.89
CA MET A 163 5.60 11.03 -20.06
C MET A 163 5.25 12.28 -19.25
N ALA A 164 3.98 12.47 -18.87
CA ALA A 164 3.49 13.61 -18.11
C ALA A 164 3.69 13.48 -16.58
N ASP A 165 4.23 12.36 -16.09
CA ASP A 165 4.47 12.14 -14.67
C ASP A 165 5.73 12.87 -14.18
N HIS A 166 5.54 14.12 -13.71
CA HIS A 166 6.63 14.95 -13.21
C HIS A 166 7.34 14.35 -11.98
N ASP A 167 6.65 13.56 -11.15
CA ASP A 167 7.27 12.96 -9.98
C ASP A 167 8.22 11.83 -10.40
N ALA A 168 7.87 11.04 -11.41
CA ALA A 168 8.75 10.01 -11.96
C ALA A 168 9.99 10.59 -12.66
N TRP A 169 9.85 11.71 -13.37
CA TRP A 169 11.02 12.44 -13.92
C TRP A 169 11.96 12.95 -12.84
N ARG A 170 11.39 13.51 -11.76
CA ARG A 170 12.17 13.98 -10.61
C ARG A 170 12.92 12.82 -9.95
N GLU A 171 12.24 11.72 -9.70
CA GLU A 171 12.84 10.50 -9.13
C GLU A 171 14.02 10.00 -9.98
N LEU A 172 13.85 9.94 -11.31
CA LEU A 172 14.92 9.54 -12.22
C LEU A 172 16.13 10.49 -12.16
N ALA A 173 15.88 11.81 -12.11
CA ALA A 173 16.94 12.81 -11.97
C ALA A 173 17.68 12.67 -10.63
N GLU A 174 16.96 12.48 -9.51
CA GLU A 174 17.55 12.28 -8.19
C GLU A 174 18.47 11.04 -8.15
N ILE A 175 18.05 9.94 -8.79
CA ILE A 175 18.87 8.74 -8.92
C ILE A 175 20.17 9.04 -9.69
N TYR A 176 20.09 9.72 -10.84
CA TYR A 176 21.30 10.06 -11.60
C TYR A 176 22.25 10.99 -10.85
N ILE A 177 21.73 11.97 -10.11
CA ILE A 177 22.55 12.85 -9.26
C ILE A 177 23.27 12.02 -8.18
N SER A 178 22.58 11.05 -7.58
CA SER A 178 23.18 10.19 -6.54
C SER A 178 24.33 9.31 -7.02
N LEU A 179 24.40 9.01 -8.33
CA LEU A 179 25.49 8.23 -8.94
C LEU A 179 26.75 9.07 -9.24
N GLN A 180 26.65 10.39 -9.18
CA GLN A 180 27.77 11.30 -9.47
C GLN A 180 28.48 11.82 -8.20
N MET A 181 27.94 11.52 -7.02
CA MET A 181 28.53 11.83 -5.72
C MET A 181 29.30 10.63 -5.17
#